data_AF-A0A924EIS8-F1
#
_entry.id   AF-A0A924EIS8-F1
#
_cell.length_a   1.000
_cell.length_b   1.000
_cell.length_c   1.000
_cell.angle_alpha   90.00
_cell.angle_beta   90.00
_cell.angle_gamma   90.00
#
_symmetry.space_group_name_H-M   'P 1'
#
loop_
_entity.id
_entity.type
_entity.pdbx_description
1 polymer ?
#
loop_
_entity_poly.entity_id
_entity_poly.type
_entity_poly.pdbx_seq_one_letter_code
_entity_poly.pdbx_strand_id
1 'polypeptide(L)'
;MKFNEKYKVSPGFEALFESTTDSEHIEQNAKNMSARFLSEIERLCDERKLLKKNLAKELGVSASYITQLFRGDKLLNFTFLSKLELYFKISFSIAAHPVQSLKVKRSNVLPLPDNTRSVSSAK
;
A
#
# COMPACT_ATOMS: atom_id res chain seq x y z
N MET A 1 19.62 9.05 -2.46
CA MET A 1 21.00 8.78 -1.99
C MET A 1 21.53 7.63 -2.82
N LYS A 2 22.72 7.73 -3.42
CA LYS A 2 23.31 6.63 -4.18
C LYS A 2 24.21 5.81 -3.25
N PHE A 3 23.81 4.57 -2.94
CA PHE A 3 24.51 3.70 -1.98
C PHE A 3 25.81 3.09 -2.53
N ASN A 4 25.96 3.10 -3.86
CA ASN A 4 27.11 2.57 -4.58
C ASN A 4 28.42 3.35 -4.34
N GLU A 5 28.35 4.58 -3.83
CA GLU A 5 29.54 5.35 -3.45
C GLU A 5 30.25 4.77 -2.23
N LYS A 6 29.53 4.01 -1.38
CA LYS A 6 30.07 3.47 -0.12
C LYS A 6 30.00 1.94 0.00
N TYR A 7 29.09 1.28 -0.71
CA TYR A 7 28.86 -0.16 -0.57
C TYR A 7 28.78 -0.86 -1.92
N LYS A 8 29.26 -2.10 -1.97
CA LYS A 8 29.09 -2.98 -3.13
C LYS A 8 27.69 -3.61 -3.06
N VAL A 9 26.75 -3.04 -3.80
CA VAL A 9 25.33 -3.45 -3.80
C VAL A 9 25.07 -4.33 -5.01
N SER A 10 24.19 -5.34 -4.89
CA SER A 10 23.78 -6.14 -6.05
C SER A 10 22.82 -5.35 -6.94
N PRO A 11 22.84 -5.52 -8.27
CA PRO A 11 22.00 -4.72 -9.19
C PRO A 11 20.50 -4.79 -8.87
N GLY A 12 20.00 -5.97 -8.46
CA GLY A 12 18.60 -6.14 -8.07
C GLY A 12 18.22 -5.41 -6.77
N PHE A 13 19.19 -5.12 -5.91
CA PHE A 13 18.98 -4.36 -4.68
C PHE A 13 19.05 -2.85 -4.94
N GLU A 14 19.80 -2.38 -5.95
CA GLU A 14 19.84 -0.97 -6.36
C GLU A 14 18.48 -0.49 -6.90
N ALA A 15 17.80 -1.34 -7.68
CA ALA A 15 16.47 -1.07 -8.23
C ALA A 15 15.40 -0.80 -7.14
N LEU A 16 15.61 -1.28 -5.90
CA LEU A 16 14.72 -1.01 -4.77
C LEU A 16 14.85 0.42 -4.23
N PHE A 17 15.94 1.12 -4.54
CA PHE A 17 16.24 2.48 -4.06
C PHE A 17 16.31 3.52 -5.18
N GLU A 18 16.12 3.11 -6.44
CA GLU A 18 15.84 4.06 -7.51
C GLU A 18 14.55 4.81 -7.14
N SER A 19 14.61 6.14 -7.20
CA SER A 19 13.46 6.98 -6.85
C SER A 19 12.32 6.62 -7.78
N THR A 20 11.20 6.18 -7.21
CA THR A 20 9.95 5.99 -7.95
C THR A 20 9.64 7.26 -8.73
N THR A 21 9.31 7.10 -10.00
CA THR A 21 8.89 8.19 -10.86
C THR A 21 7.63 8.85 -10.28
N ASP A 22 7.37 10.10 -10.65
CA ASP A 22 6.14 10.80 -10.24
C ASP A 22 4.88 9.99 -10.61
N SER A 23 4.91 9.30 -11.76
CA SER A 23 3.83 8.42 -12.20
C SER A 23 3.61 7.24 -11.26
N GLU A 24 4.68 6.56 -10.85
CA GLU A 24 4.59 5.43 -9.90
C GLU A 24 4.11 5.89 -8.53
N HIS A 25 4.55 7.07 -8.08
CA HIS A 25 4.05 7.67 -6.85
C HIS A 25 2.56 8.00 -6.92
N ILE A 26 2.08 8.55 -8.04
CA ILE A 26 0.65 8.81 -8.26
C ILE A 26 -0.14 7.49 -8.25
N GLU A 27 0.35 6.45 -8.91
CA GLU A 27 -0.31 5.13 -8.95
C GLU A 27 -0.37 4.50 -7.55
N GLN A 28 0.73 4.53 -6.80
CA GLN A 28 0.77 4.06 -5.42
C GLN A 28 -0.20 4.85 -4.54
N ASN A 29 -0.27 6.17 -4.69
CA ASN A 29 -1.21 6.99 -3.94
C ASN A 29 -2.66 6.66 -4.30
N ALA A 30 -2.97 6.43 -5.58
CA ALA A 30 -4.30 6.00 -6.03
C ALA A 30 -4.69 4.64 -5.42
N LYS A 31 -3.75 3.68 -5.37
CA LYS A 31 -3.93 2.39 -4.69
C LYS A 31 -4.22 2.57 -3.20
N ASN A 32 -3.47 3.44 -2.52
CA ASN A 32 -3.71 3.76 -1.11
C ASN A 32 -5.08 4.39 -0.87
N MET A 33 -5.52 5.30 -1.75
CA MET A 33 -6.87 5.87 -1.70
C MET A 33 -7.94 4.80 -1.88
N SER A 34 -7.78 3.92 -2.88
CA SER A 34 -8.68 2.79 -3.11
C SER A 34 -8.77 1.87 -1.88
N ALA A 35 -7.63 1.56 -1.26
CA ALA A 35 -7.57 0.71 -0.07
C ALA A 35 -8.33 1.30 1.13
N ARG A 36 -8.31 2.63 1.31
CA ARG A 36 -9.08 3.30 2.37
C ARG A 36 -10.59 3.06 2.23
N PHE A 37 -11.13 3.24 1.01
CA PHE A 37 -12.54 2.94 0.77
C PHE A 37 -12.84 1.46 0.99
N LEU A 38 -12.01 0.57 0.45
CA LEU A 38 -12.22 -0.88 0.57
C LEU A 38 -12.13 -1.36 2.03
N SER A 39 -11.29 -0.75 2.86
CA SER A 39 -11.19 -1.08 4.29
C SER A 39 -12.50 -0.79 5.04
N GLU A 40 -13.19 0.31 4.73
CA GLU A 40 -14.52 0.57 5.30
C GLU A 40 -15.55 -0.44 4.83
N ILE A 41 -15.47 -0.87 3.57
CA ILE A 41 -16.35 -1.92 3.04
C ILE A 41 -16.08 -3.27 3.71
N GLU A 42 -14.82 -3.62 3.98
CA GLU A 42 -14.48 -4.84 4.74
C GLU A 42 -15.08 -4.79 6.13
N ARG A 43 -14.92 -3.67 6.85
CA ARG A 43 -15.54 -3.46 8.18
C ARG A 43 -17.05 -3.69 8.12
N LEU A 44 -17.73 -3.11 7.13
CA LEU A 44 -19.19 -3.28 6.96
C LEU A 44 -19.58 -4.71 6.59
N CYS A 45 -18.75 -5.42 5.84
CA CYS A 45 -18.97 -6.84 5.55
C CYS A 45 -18.88 -7.67 6.83
N ASP A 46 -17.87 -7.41 7.66
CA ASP A 46 -17.67 -8.11 8.93
C ASP A 46 -18.83 -7.86 9.90
N GLU A 47 -19.28 -6.61 10.03
CA GLU A 47 -20.44 -6.23 10.85
C GLU A 47 -21.73 -6.94 10.43
N ARG A 48 -21.92 -7.10 9.11
CA ARG A 48 -23.10 -7.79 8.54
C ARG A 48 -22.92 -9.30 8.38
N LYS A 49 -21.78 -9.87 8.83
CA LYS A 49 -21.41 -11.27 8.61
C LYS A 49 -21.50 -11.70 7.14
N LEU A 50 -21.21 -10.77 6.23
CA LEU A 50 -21.22 -10.98 4.79
C LEU A 50 -19.89 -11.53 4.32
N LEU A 51 -19.93 -12.69 3.65
CA LEU A 51 -18.74 -13.24 3.01
C LEU A 51 -18.43 -12.45 1.73
N LYS A 52 -17.16 -12.08 1.51
CA LYS A 52 -16.71 -11.36 0.31
C LYS A 52 -17.12 -12.04 -1.01
N LYS A 53 -17.22 -13.38 -1.02
CA LYS A 53 -17.70 -14.16 -2.18
C LYS A 53 -19.17 -13.90 -2.53
N ASN A 54 -19.99 -13.54 -1.55
CA ASN A 54 -21.40 -13.22 -1.75
C ASN A 54 -21.55 -11.78 -2.26
N LEU A 55 -20.68 -10.86 -1.84
CA LEU A 55 -20.66 -9.47 -2.30
C LEU A 55 -20.59 -9.36 -3.83
N ALA A 56 -19.82 -10.24 -4.48
CA ALA A 56 -19.74 -10.29 -5.95
C ALA A 56 -21.11 -10.53 -6.59
N LYS A 57 -21.87 -11.51 -6.07
CA LYS A 57 -23.19 -11.88 -6.58
C LYS A 57 -24.19 -10.74 -6.37
N GLU A 58 -24.21 -10.18 -5.17
CA GLU A 58 -25.12 -9.11 -4.78
C GLU A 58 -24.91 -7.82 -5.60
N LEU A 59 -23.66 -7.51 -5.93
CA LEU A 59 -23.32 -6.32 -6.73
C LEU A 59 -23.35 -6.56 -8.25
N GLY A 60 -23.66 -7.79 -8.68
CA GLY A 60 -23.70 -8.19 -10.09
C GLY A 60 -22.34 -8.06 -10.78
N VAL A 61 -21.26 -8.43 -10.10
CA VAL A 61 -19.88 -8.40 -10.63
C VAL A 61 -19.22 -9.76 -10.51
N SER A 62 -18.15 -10.00 -11.27
CA SER A 62 -17.43 -11.27 -11.19
C SER A 62 -16.66 -11.40 -9.87
N ALA A 63 -16.54 -12.63 -9.35
CA ALA A 63 -15.73 -12.91 -8.17
C ALA A 63 -14.24 -12.58 -8.38
N SER A 64 -13.75 -12.75 -9.61
CA SER A 64 -12.39 -12.35 -10.00
C SER A 64 -12.19 -10.84 -9.84
N TYR A 65 -13.14 -10.02 -10.31
CA TYR A 65 -13.09 -8.57 -10.17
C TYR A 65 -13.02 -8.13 -8.70
N ILE A 66 -13.86 -8.71 -7.84
CA ILE A 66 -13.83 -8.44 -6.39
C ILE A 66 -12.46 -8.82 -5.80
N THR A 67 -11.93 -9.99 -6.15
CA THR A 67 -10.63 -10.47 -5.66
C THR A 67 -9.50 -9.53 -6.06
N GLN A 68 -9.47 -9.09 -7.32
CA GLN A 68 -8.48 -8.14 -7.84
C GLN A 68 -8.56 -6.78 -7.15
N LEU A 69 -9.77 -6.31 -6.82
CA LEU A 69 -9.94 -5.07 -6.07
C LEU A 69 -9.35 -5.17 -4.66
N PHE A 70 -9.75 -6.19 -3.89
CA PHE A 70 -9.30 -6.34 -2.50
C PHE A 70 -7.82 -6.70 -2.38
N ARG A 71 -7.20 -7.27 -3.42
CA ARG A 71 -5.75 -7.48 -3.49
C ARG A 71 -4.96 -6.23 -3.90
N GLY A 72 -5.62 -5.23 -4.46
CA GLY A 72 -4.97 -4.03 -4.99
C GLY A 72 -4.42 -4.18 -6.42
N ASP A 73 -4.73 -5.28 -7.11
CA ASP A 73 -4.40 -5.48 -8.53
C ASP A 73 -5.20 -4.53 -9.43
N LYS A 74 -6.39 -4.12 -8.98
CA LYS A 74 -7.27 -3.19 -9.69
C LYS A 74 -7.72 -2.05 -8.79
N LEU A 75 -7.70 -0.83 -9.34
CA LEU A 75 -8.25 0.34 -8.66
C LEU A 75 -9.77 0.30 -8.61
N LEU A 76 -10.30 0.71 -7.47
CA LEU A 76 -11.70 1.03 -7.32
C LEU A 76 -12.06 2.23 -8.23
N ASN A 77 -13.19 2.10 -8.93
CA ASN A 77 -13.77 3.20 -9.69
C ASN A 77 -15.03 3.72 -8.99
N PHE A 78 -15.42 4.95 -9.31
CA PHE A 78 -16.57 5.61 -8.70
C PHE A 78 -17.89 4.90 -8.99
N THR A 79 -18.06 4.30 -10.17
CA THR A 79 -19.28 3.51 -10.49
C THR A 79 -19.46 2.34 -9.51
N PHE A 80 -18.38 1.64 -9.18
CA PHE A 80 -18.40 0.57 -8.20
C PHE A 80 -18.61 1.09 -6.77
N LEU A 81 -18.01 2.24 -6.43
CA LEU A 81 -18.25 2.92 -5.16
C LEU A 81 -19.73 3.25 -4.95
N SER A 82 -20.40 3.80 -5.98
CA SER A 82 -21.84 4.09 -5.90
C SER A 82 -22.69 2.83 -5.75
N LYS A 83 -22.32 1.71 -6.38
CA LYS A 83 -23.00 0.43 -6.14
C LYS A 83 -22.90 -0.01 -4.67
N LEU A 84 -21.73 0.19 -4.06
CA LEU A 84 -21.51 -0.11 -2.65
C LEU A 84 -22.34 0.79 -1.74
N GLU A 85 -22.38 2.09 -2.01
CA GLU A 85 -23.22 3.04 -1.26
C GLU A 85 -24.69 2.63 -1.27
N LEU A 86 -25.23 2.29 -2.45
CA LEU A 86 -26.61 1.81 -2.58
C LEU A 86 -26.86 0.49 -1.85
N TYR A 87 -25.95 -0.48 -1.99
CA TYR A 87 -26.09 -1.80 -1.37
C TYR A 87 -26.02 -1.73 0.17
N PHE A 88 -25.04 -0.99 0.70
CA PHE A 88 -24.87 -0.85 2.13
C PHE A 88 -25.78 0.23 2.73
N LYS A 89 -26.44 1.07 1.93
CA LYS A 89 -27.21 2.24 2.37
C LYS A 89 -26.35 3.20 3.20
N ILE A 90 -25.16 3.51 2.69
CA ILE A 90 -24.18 4.41 3.29
C ILE A 90 -23.85 5.55 2.33
N SER A 91 -23.16 6.57 2.82
CA SER A 91 -22.47 7.56 2.00
C SER A 91 -21.04 7.76 2.47
N PHE A 92 -20.13 8.02 1.55
CA PHE A 92 -18.76 8.41 1.89
C PHE A 92 -18.65 9.93 2.03
N SER A 93 -17.99 10.38 3.10
CA SER A 93 -17.64 11.79 3.32
C SER A 93 -16.15 12.01 3.09
N ILE A 94 -15.79 13.09 2.39
CA ILE A 94 -14.40 13.42 2.05
C ILE A 94 -14.10 14.81 2.59
N ALA A 95 -12.96 14.93 3.29
CA ALA A 95 -12.42 16.21 3.74
C ALA A 95 -10.98 16.38 3.24
N ALA A 96 -10.65 17.59 2.79
CA ALA A 96 -9.30 17.94 2.40
C ALA A 96 -8.52 18.44 3.62
N HIS A 97 -7.29 17.95 3.78
CA HIS A 97 -6.37 18.41 4.82
C HIS A 97 -5.02 18.77 4.18
N PRO A 98 -4.33 19.80 4.69
CA PRO A 98 -2.98 20.10 4.24
C PRO A 98 -2.06 18.93 4.53
N VAL A 99 -1.16 18.63 3.59
CA VAL A 99 -0.15 17.59 3.77
C VAL A 99 0.76 18.00 4.92
N GLN A 100 0.65 17.30 6.05
CA GLN A 100 1.61 17.45 7.13
C GLN A 100 2.90 16.77 6.70
N SER A 101 3.94 17.55 6.40
CA SER A 101 5.26 16.97 6.20
C SER A 101 5.66 16.27 7.49
N LEU A 102 5.86 14.95 7.41
CA LEU A 102 6.40 14.18 8.52
C LEU A 102 7.75 14.80 8.86
N LYS A 103 7.84 15.63 9.91
CA LYS A 103 9.11 15.92 10.56
C LYS A 103 9.56 14.62 11.21
N VAL A 104 10.20 13.76 10.42
CA VAL A 104 10.86 12.56 10.93
C VAL A 104 11.87 13.05 11.97
N LYS A 105 11.53 12.93 13.25
CA LYS A 105 12.56 12.97 14.29
C LYS A 105 13.47 11.80 13.95
N ARG A 106 14.71 12.09 13.52
CA ARG A 106 15.78 11.09 13.41
C ARG A 106 16.10 10.58 14.81
N SER A 107 15.22 9.79 15.41
CA SER A 107 15.48 9.10 16.67
C SER A 107 16.07 7.73 16.34
N ASN A 108 17.33 7.59 16.72
CA ASN A 108 18.11 6.36 16.84
C ASN A 108 18.37 5.60 15.53
N VAL A 109 19.34 6.11 14.74
CA VAL A 109 20.11 5.24 13.85
C VAL A 109 20.87 4.27 14.76
N LEU A 110 20.54 2.97 14.73
CA LEU A 110 21.40 1.97 15.37
C LEU A 110 22.80 2.11 14.76
N PRO A 111 23.87 2.22 15.57
CA PRO A 111 25.22 2.20 15.04
C PRO A 111 25.40 0.92 14.23
N LEU A 112 25.92 1.06 13.01
CA LEU A 112 26.28 -0.08 12.18
C LEU A 112 27.29 -0.93 12.96
N PRO A 113 27.13 -2.27 13.01
CA PRO A 113 28.11 -3.11 13.67
C PRO A 113 29.47 -2.94 12.98
N ASP A 114 30.48 -2.58 13.76
CA ASP A 114 31.86 -2.46 13.31
C ASP A 114 32.35 -3.80 12.78
N ASN A 115 32.50 -3.93 11.47
CA ASN A 115 33.03 -5.14 10.83
C ASN A 115 34.56 -5.12 10.78
N THR A 116 35.21 -4.71 11.87
CA THR A 116 36.66 -4.82 12.06
C THR A 116 36.99 -6.12 12.80
N ARG A 117 36.44 -7.26 12.34
CA ARG A 117 37.07 -8.54 12.65
C ARG A 117 38.18 -8.75 11.64
N SER A 118 39.38 -8.31 12.02
CA SER A 118 40.64 -8.79 11.47
C SER A 118 40.55 -10.30 11.31
N VAL A 119 40.74 -10.77 10.07
CA VAL A 119 40.96 -12.18 9.79
C VAL A 119 42.33 -12.53 10.38
N SER A 120 42.38 -12.80 11.69
CA SER A 120 43.49 -13.49 12.32
C SER A 120 43.32 -14.97 12.01
N SER A 121 43.78 -15.38 10.82
CA SER A 121 44.07 -16.79 10.57
C SER A 121 45.43 -17.09 11.17
N ALA A 122 45.38 -17.73 12.33
CA ALA A 122 46.49 -18.51 12.86
C ALA A 122 46.80 -19.67 11.89
N LYS A 123 48.01 -19.68 11.34
CA LYS A 123 48.92 -20.83 11.31
C LYS A 123 50.28 -20.41 10.77
#